data_AF-A0A7U9QV18-F1
#
_entry.id   AF-A0A7U9QV18-F1
#
_cell.length_a   1.000
_cell.length_b   1.000
_cell.length_c   1.000
_cell.angle_alpha   90.00
_cell.angle_beta   90.00
_cell.angle_gamma   90.00
#
_symmetry.space_group_name_H-M   'P 1'
#
loop_
_entity.id
_entity.type
_entity.pdbx_description
1 polymer ?
#
loop_
_entity_poly.entity_id
_entity_poly.type
_entity_poly.pdbx_seq_one_letter_code
_entity_poly.pdbx_strand_id
1 'polypeptide(L)'
;MNKSLLKVVIFVFCISFIMAWLRPNAMEEIGRLQAYVLNGVPESEGYHPAWEWEMSLDTVGTLSVDYKTEYLRKDVPFIALYFSNDSKDIGIGVTINLSEQDKVGLEIGAKYYYEEKTLVYNPIYVWKESDDLEVHVDEKQIDEYLSKYGLTRKDVKEYQEYAIYDVIVKTWSKAYMRCYWLEKWKLKFCDTVDNTFKPQEGKGWPFDMEE
;
A
#
# COMPACT_ATOMS: atom_id res chain seq x y z
N MET A 1 -20.23 32.47 25.97
CA MET A 1 -18.94 32.46 25.23
C MET A 1 -18.76 33.80 24.53
N ASN A 2 -17.67 34.52 24.78
CA ASN A 2 -17.46 35.88 24.25
C ASN A 2 -17.26 35.82 22.72
N LYS A 3 -17.97 36.67 21.93
CA LYS A 3 -17.89 36.67 20.45
C LYS A 3 -16.46 36.87 19.94
N SER A 4 -15.64 37.64 20.66
CA SER A 4 -14.24 37.84 20.30
C SER A 4 -13.38 36.60 20.55
N LEU A 5 -13.63 35.87 21.64
CA LEU A 5 -12.95 34.60 21.94
C LEU A 5 -13.28 33.55 20.88
N LEU A 6 -14.56 33.46 20.48
CA LEU A 6 -14.99 32.53 19.42
C LEU A 6 -14.28 32.83 18.08
N LYS A 7 -14.13 34.10 17.70
CA LYS A 7 -13.41 34.48 16.48
C LYS A 7 -11.93 34.08 16.52
N VAL A 8 -11.26 34.27 17.65
CA VAL A 8 -9.86 33.87 17.83
C VAL A 8 -9.71 32.35 17.75
N VAL A 9 -10.60 31.59 18.39
CA VAL A 9 -10.60 30.12 18.32
C VAL A 9 -10.79 29.63 16.89
N ILE A 10 -11.75 30.19 16.16
CA ILE A 10 -11.98 29.85 14.74
C ILE A 10 -10.74 30.17 13.91
N PHE A 11 -10.14 31.34 14.10
CA PHE A 11 -8.95 31.75 13.34
C PHE A 11 -7.75 30.83 13.57
N VAL A 12 -7.46 30.50 14.83
CA VAL A 12 -6.37 29.56 15.18
C VAL A 12 -6.65 28.17 14.60
N PHE A 13 -7.91 27.71 14.66
CA PHE A 13 -8.31 26.45 14.07
C PHE A 13 -8.12 26.45 12.54
N CYS A 14 -8.56 27.50 11.85
CA CYS A 14 -8.39 27.64 10.40
C CYS A 14 -6.91 27.65 9.99
N ILE A 15 -6.05 28.41 10.68
CA ILE A 15 -4.60 28.42 10.39
C ILE A 15 -4.00 27.04 10.65
N SER A 16 -4.31 26.41 11.78
CA SER A 16 -3.79 25.09 12.12
C SER A 16 -4.20 24.06 11.07
N PHE A 17 -5.45 24.14 10.59
CA PHE A 17 -5.96 23.28 9.53
C PHE A 17 -5.26 23.53 8.19
N ILE A 18 -5.07 24.79 7.78
CA ILE A 18 -4.33 25.15 6.56
C ILE A 18 -2.89 24.65 6.63
N MET A 19 -2.21 24.86 7.76
CA MET A 19 -0.84 24.39 7.96
C MET A 19 -0.75 22.87 7.94
N ALA A 20 -1.74 22.17 8.50
CA ALA A 20 -1.83 20.72 8.42
C ALA A 20 -2.11 20.25 6.98
N TRP A 21 -2.90 21.00 6.21
CA TRP A 21 -3.21 20.72 4.81
C TRP A 21 -1.99 20.85 3.89
N LEU A 22 -1.17 21.88 4.12
CA LEU A 22 0.06 22.14 3.34
C LEU A 22 1.17 21.11 3.60
N ARG A 23 1.08 20.31 4.67
CA ARG A 23 2.06 19.24 4.93
C ARG A 23 1.89 18.09 3.93
N PRO A 24 3.00 17.47 3.49
CA PRO A 24 2.99 16.24 2.70
C PRO A 24 2.04 15.19 3.29
N ASN A 25 1.36 14.41 2.46
CA ASN A 25 0.53 13.30 2.92
C ASN A 25 1.40 12.16 3.51
N ALA A 26 0.77 11.14 4.09
CA ALA A 26 1.49 10.05 4.73
C ALA A 26 2.41 9.29 3.76
N MET A 27 1.98 9.03 2.52
CA MET A 27 2.81 8.34 1.51
C MET A 27 3.97 9.22 1.04
N GLU A 28 3.76 10.52 0.86
CA GLU A 28 4.88 11.45 0.60
C GLU A 28 5.88 11.44 1.77
N GLU A 29 5.43 11.43 3.02
CA GLU A 29 6.37 11.33 4.12
C GLU A 29 7.11 9.99 4.14
N ILE A 30 6.41 8.88 3.91
CA ILE A 30 7.01 7.55 3.81
C ILE A 30 8.09 7.53 2.72
N GLY A 31 7.80 8.03 1.52
CA GLY A 31 8.74 8.05 0.40
C GLY A 31 9.93 8.98 0.65
N ARG A 32 9.72 10.12 1.33
CA ARG A 32 10.80 11.05 1.71
C ARG A 32 11.72 10.45 2.78
N LEU A 33 11.15 9.77 3.77
CA LEU A 33 11.92 9.16 4.86
C LEU A 33 12.56 7.84 4.43
N GLN A 34 12.01 7.20 3.40
CA GLN A 34 12.37 5.85 2.93
C GLN A 34 12.48 4.90 4.14
N ALA A 35 13.39 3.93 4.06
CA ALA A 35 13.62 2.99 5.15
C ALA A 35 14.36 3.59 6.37
N TYR A 36 14.94 4.79 6.24
CA TYR A 36 15.92 5.30 7.20
C TYR A 36 15.33 5.80 8.53
N VAL A 37 13.99 5.91 8.67
CA VAL A 37 13.32 6.40 9.91
C VAL A 37 12.31 5.39 10.49
N LEU A 38 12.38 4.12 10.06
CA LEU A 38 11.35 3.09 10.29
C LEU A 38 11.22 2.51 11.71
N ASN A 39 12.17 2.75 12.61
CA ASN A 39 12.03 2.31 14.01
C ASN A 39 10.81 2.95 14.72
N GLY A 40 10.14 3.91 14.08
CA GLY A 40 8.95 4.57 14.58
C GLY A 40 7.63 3.82 14.38
N VAL A 41 7.56 2.73 13.59
CA VAL A 41 6.31 1.99 13.33
C VAL A 41 6.32 0.63 14.06
N PRO A 42 5.70 0.51 15.25
CA PRO A 42 5.74 -0.74 16.04
C PRO A 42 5.11 -1.95 15.34
N GLU A 43 4.17 -1.71 14.44
CA GLU A 43 3.43 -2.73 13.70
C GLU A 43 4.26 -3.36 12.54
N SER A 44 5.47 -2.87 12.24
CA SER A 44 6.38 -3.48 11.24
C SER A 44 7.46 -4.37 11.87
N GLU A 45 8.00 -5.29 11.07
CA GLU A 45 9.10 -6.21 11.41
C GLU A 45 10.49 -5.55 11.37
N GLY A 46 10.56 -4.33 10.85
CA GLY A 46 11.80 -3.59 10.64
C GLY A 46 12.11 -3.47 9.16
N TYR A 47 13.39 -3.27 8.85
CA TYR A 47 13.86 -3.23 7.47
C TYR A 47 14.63 -4.53 7.16
N HIS A 48 14.45 -5.03 5.95
CA HIS A 48 15.16 -6.19 5.44
C HIS A 48 15.58 -5.91 4.00
N PRO A 49 16.76 -6.37 3.55
CA PRO A 49 17.09 -6.30 2.14
C PRO A 49 16.14 -7.23 1.36
N ALA A 50 15.40 -6.67 0.39
CA ALA A 50 14.41 -7.44 -0.37
C ALA A 50 15.06 -8.57 -1.20
N TRP A 51 16.33 -8.39 -1.57
CA TRP A 51 17.14 -9.37 -2.32
C TRP A 51 17.47 -10.65 -1.53
N GLU A 52 17.22 -10.68 -0.21
CA GLU A 52 17.40 -11.88 0.61
C GLU A 52 16.25 -12.90 0.45
N TRP A 53 15.20 -12.57 -0.31
CA TRP A 53 14.11 -13.50 -0.66
C TRP A 53 14.52 -14.42 -1.82
N GLU A 54 14.12 -15.71 -1.81
CA GLU A 54 14.63 -16.76 -2.72
C GLU A 54 14.42 -16.51 -4.24
N MET A 55 13.70 -15.46 -4.66
CA MET A 55 13.39 -15.16 -6.07
C MET A 55 13.81 -13.75 -6.56
N SER A 56 14.72 -13.07 -5.86
CA SER A 56 14.78 -11.60 -5.86
C SER A 56 16.05 -10.98 -6.44
N LEU A 57 16.70 -11.66 -7.40
CA LEU A 57 17.89 -11.14 -8.12
C LEU A 57 17.63 -9.79 -8.81
N ASP A 58 16.38 -9.50 -9.20
CA ASP A 58 15.97 -8.24 -9.82
C ASP A 58 15.73 -7.11 -8.77
N THR A 59 15.93 -7.37 -7.48
CA THR A 59 15.64 -6.44 -6.36
C THR A 59 16.90 -6.02 -5.60
N VAL A 60 18.07 -6.23 -6.19
CA VAL A 60 19.35 -5.83 -5.58
C VAL A 60 19.32 -4.33 -5.32
N GLY A 61 19.43 -3.94 -4.04
CA GLY A 61 19.32 -2.55 -3.62
C GLY A 61 17.89 -2.09 -3.28
N THR A 62 16.91 -2.98 -3.25
CA THR A 62 15.58 -2.71 -2.69
C THR A 62 15.54 -3.08 -1.21
N LEU A 63 14.91 -2.22 -0.40
CA LEU A 63 14.60 -2.47 1.00
C LEU A 63 13.11 -2.76 1.14
N SER A 64 12.77 -3.76 1.95
CA SER A 64 11.39 -4.05 2.32
C SER A 64 11.09 -3.64 3.76
N VAL A 65 9.82 -3.32 4.00
CA VAL A 65 9.24 -3.06 5.31
C VAL A 65 7.97 -3.87 5.43
N ASP A 66 8.08 -4.95 6.18
CA ASP A 66 7.03 -5.94 6.25
C ASP A 66 6.19 -5.68 7.51
N TYR A 67 4.88 -5.84 7.41
CA TYR A 67 4.00 -5.73 8.58
C TYR A 67 3.90 -7.08 9.29
N LYS A 68 4.04 -7.03 10.62
CA LYS A 68 3.89 -8.19 11.50
C LYS A 68 2.50 -8.81 11.34
N THR A 69 2.46 -10.11 11.07
CA THR A 69 1.20 -10.83 10.79
C THR A 69 0.16 -10.69 11.90
N GLU A 70 0.55 -10.56 13.18
CA GLU A 70 -0.41 -10.40 14.29
C GLU A 70 -1.22 -9.09 14.26
N TYR A 71 -0.79 -8.08 13.49
CA TYR A 71 -1.52 -6.83 13.28
C TYR A 71 -2.38 -6.83 12.02
N LEU A 72 -2.28 -7.89 11.21
CA LEU A 72 -3.01 -8.04 9.96
C LEU A 72 -4.30 -8.85 10.17
N ARG A 73 -5.23 -8.73 9.21
CA ARG A 73 -6.39 -9.63 9.14
C ARG A 73 -5.92 -11.05 8.85
N LYS A 74 -6.62 -12.04 9.39
CA LYS A 74 -6.26 -13.47 9.23
C LYS A 74 -6.15 -13.89 7.76
N ASP A 75 -6.99 -13.34 6.90
CA ASP A 75 -7.03 -13.61 5.46
C ASP A 75 -5.99 -12.81 4.66
N VAL A 76 -5.26 -11.88 5.27
CA VAL A 76 -4.20 -11.07 4.65
C VAL A 76 -2.88 -11.33 5.36
N PRO A 77 -2.18 -12.43 5.04
CA PRO A 77 -0.96 -12.84 5.76
C PRO A 77 0.22 -11.87 5.59
N PHE A 78 0.22 -11.06 4.52
CA PHE A 78 1.40 -10.28 4.14
C PHE A 78 1.02 -8.91 3.57
N ILE A 79 1.67 -7.87 4.08
CA ILE A 79 1.70 -6.51 3.52
C ILE A 79 3.13 -6.03 3.66
N ALA A 80 3.72 -5.53 2.57
CA ALA A 80 5.05 -4.95 2.58
C ALA A 80 5.13 -3.66 1.75
N LEU A 81 6.02 -2.77 2.19
CA LEU A 81 6.46 -1.60 1.42
C LEU A 81 7.85 -1.86 0.87
N TYR A 82 8.08 -1.51 -0.40
CA TYR A 82 9.35 -1.68 -1.09
C TYR A 82 9.91 -0.33 -1.51
N PHE A 83 11.21 -0.14 -1.27
CA PHE A 83 11.93 1.09 -1.55
C PHE A 83 13.20 0.75 -2.33
N SER A 84 13.37 1.29 -3.54
CA SER A 84 14.66 1.22 -4.23
C SER A 84 15.59 2.29 -3.69
N ASN A 85 16.89 1.98 -3.60
CA ASN A 85 17.89 2.91 -3.05
C ASN A 85 17.89 4.29 -3.71
N ASP A 86 17.60 4.37 -5.01
CA ASP A 86 17.69 5.60 -5.80
C ASP A 86 16.32 6.26 -6.09
N SER A 87 15.23 5.74 -5.52
CA SER A 87 13.88 6.29 -5.70
C SER A 87 13.15 6.53 -4.38
N LYS A 88 12.33 7.58 -4.35
CA LYS A 88 11.38 7.85 -3.26
C LYS A 88 10.03 7.19 -3.49
N ASP A 89 9.88 6.52 -4.62
CA ASP A 89 8.68 5.77 -4.94
C ASP A 89 8.54 4.58 -4.01
N ILE A 90 7.29 4.19 -3.80
CA ILE A 90 6.94 3.15 -2.84
C ILE A 90 6.21 2.05 -3.59
N GLY A 91 6.82 0.88 -3.66
CA GLY A 91 6.11 -0.35 -4.02
C GLY A 91 5.30 -0.84 -2.84
N ILE A 92 4.11 -1.36 -3.09
CA ILE A 92 3.24 -1.97 -2.08
C ILE A 92 2.89 -3.36 -2.59
N GLY A 93 3.21 -4.38 -1.79
CA GLY A 93 2.80 -5.76 -2.04
C GLY A 93 1.86 -6.24 -0.95
N VAL A 94 0.83 -6.97 -1.33
CA VAL A 94 -0.16 -7.54 -0.42
C VAL A 94 -0.54 -8.94 -0.91
N THR A 95 -0.53 -9.90 0.00
CA THR A 95 -0.97 -11.27 -0.27
C THR A 95 -2.22 -11.56 0.55
N ILE A 96 -3.22 -12.16 -0.09
CA ILE A 96 -4.50 -12.56 0.49
C ILE A 96 -4.63 -14.07 0.32
N ASN A 97 -4.94 -14.78 1.40
CA ASN A 97 -5.23 -16.21 1.35
C ASN A 97 -6.67 -16.43 0.88
N LEU A 98 -6.85 -17.00 -0.32
CA LEU A 98 -8.17 -17.36 -0.83
C LEU A 98 -8.64 -18.72 -0.33
N SER A 99 -7.73 -19.70 -0.27
CA SER A 99 -8.02 -21.05 0.22
C SER A 99 -6.78 -21.63 0.90
N GLU A 100 -6.85 -21.83 2.22
CA GLU A 100 -5.79 -22.52 2.99
C GLU A 100 -5.64 -23.98 2.53
N GLN A 101 -6.74 -24.65 2.17
CA GLN A 101 -6.73 -26.04 1.75
C GLN A 101 -6.09 -26.23 0.37
N ASP A 102 -6.43 -25.34 -0.57
CA ASP A 102 -5.93 -25.43 -1.95
C ASP A 102 -4.61 -24.67 -2.15
N LYS A 103 -4.13 -24.00 -1.09
CA LYS A 103 -2.93 -23.16 -1.08
C LYS A 103 -2.94 -22.13 -2.22
N VAL A 104 -4.07 -21.43 -2.33
CA VAL A 104 -4.30 -20.41 -3.36
C VAL A 104 -4.30 -19.03 -2.71
N GLY A 105 -3.51 -18.13 -3.27
CA GLY A 105 -3.44 -16.73 -2.88
C GLY A 105 -3.84 -15.79 -4.00
N LEU A 106 -4.31 -14.60 -3.60
CA LEU A 106 -4.49 -13.43 -4.44
C LEU A 106 -3.43 -12.42 -4.04
N GLU A 107 -2.74 -11.86 -5.01
CA GLU A 107 -1.80 -10.77 -4.82
C GLU A 107 -2.33 -9.51 -5.46
N ILE A 108 -2.24 -8.45 -4.68
CA ILE A 108 -2.58 -7.11 -5.12
C ILE A 108 -1.38 -6.22 -4.85
N GLY A 109 -1.08 -5.35 -5.81
CA GLY A 109 0.02 -4.43 -5.71
C GLY A 109 -0.41 -2.99 -5.96
N ALA A 110 0.38 -2.05 -5.47
CA ALA A 110 0.30 -0.66 -5.87
C ALA A 110 1.69 -0.04 -5.91
N LYS A 111 1.84 1.05 -6.66
CA LYS A 111 3.02 1.91 -6.65
C LYS A 111 2.59 3.33 -6.35
N TYR A 112 3.27 3.98 -5.41
CA TYR A 112 3.13 5.41 -5.19
C TYR A 112 4.33 6.12 -5.83
N TYR A 113 4.05 6.89 -6.88
CA TYR A 113 5.04 7.73 -7.54
C TYR A 113 5.16 9.05 -6.81
N TYR A 114 6.32 9.31 -6.22
CA TYR A 114 6.54 10.38 -5.26
C TYR A 114 6.46 11.76 -5.90
N GLU A 115 7.13 11.96 -7.03
CA GLU A 115 7.21 13.27 -7.69
C GLU A 115 5.87 13.64 -8.34
N GLU A 116 5.21 12.67 -8.97
CA GLU A 116 3.90 12.78 -9.61
C GLU A 116 2.75 12.76 -8.60
N LYS A 117 3.02 12.43 -7.34
CA LYS A 117 2.02 12.26 -6.26
C LYS A 117 0.86 11.36 -6.68
N THR A 118 1.16 10.31 -7.44
CA THR A 118 0.18 9.45 -8.08
C THR A 118 0.21 8.05 -7.48
N LEU A 119 -0.95 7.53 -7.10
CA LEU A 119 -1.12 6.14 -6.64
C LEU A 119 -1.62 5.27 -7.80
N VAL A 120 -0.84 4.28 -8.19
CA VAL A 120 -1.18 3.36 -9.27
C VAL A 120 -1.43 1.97 -8.70
N TYR A 121 -2.63 1.44 -8.88
CA TYR A 121 -2.95 0.04 -8.54
C TYR A 121 -2.52 -0.87 -9.68
N ASN A 122 -1.73 -1.90 -9.36
CA ASN A 122 -1.27 -2.89 -10.32
C ASN A 122 -2.38 -3.92 -10.62
N PRO A 123 -2.33 -4.61 -11.76
CA PRO A 123 -3.13 -5.80 -12.01
C PRO A 123 -3.03 -6.82 -10.87
N ILE A 124 -4.10 -7.56 -10.64
CA ILE A 124 -4.11 -8.65 -9.65
C ILE A 124 -3.47 -9.93 -10.19
N TYR A 125 -2.90 -10.72 -9.28
CA TYR A 125 -2.34 -12.05 -9.60
C TYR A 125 -2.94 -13.11 -8.71
N VAL A 126 -3.09 -14.31 -9.24
CA VAL A 126 -3.49 -15.49 -8.46
C VAL A 126 -2.37 -16.51 -8.57
N TRP A 127 -1.89 -16.97 -7.42
CA TRP A 127 -0.86 -18.00 -7.35
C TRP A 127 -1.38 -19.22 -6.61
N LYS A 128 -0.75 -20.36 -6.87
CA LYS A 128 -1.04 -21.63 -6.22
C LYS A 128 0.25 -22.37 -5.91
N GLU A 129 0.48 -22.64 -4.62
CA GLU A 129 1.75 -23.18 -4.08
C GLU A 129 2.14 -24.55 -4.66
N SER A 130 1.20 -25.34 -5.17
CA SER A 130 1.49 -26.70 -5.63
C SER A 130 2.11 -26.76 -7.03
N ASP A 131 2.02 -25.67 -7.81
CA ASP A 131 2.35 -25.70 -9.23
C ASP A 131 3.39 -24.65 -9.66
N ASP A 132 3.86 -23.76 -8.77
CA ASP A 132 4.64 -22.54 -9.13
C ASP A 132 4.06 -21.79 -10.36
N LEU A 133 2.74 -21.91 -10.56
CA LEU A 133 2.03 -21.31 -11.68
C LEU A 133 1.50 -19.95 -11.23
N GLU A 134 2.18 -18.89 -11.64
CA GLU A 134 1.59 -17.56 -11.72
C GLU A 134 0.53 -17.59 -12.82
N VAL A 135 -0.75 -17.51 -12.44
CA VAL A 135 -1.83 -17.38 -13.41
C VAL A 135 -2.09 -15.91 -13.63
N HIS A 136 -1.57 -15.38 -14.72
CA HIS A 136 -1.97 -14.08 -15.24
C HIS A 136 -3.43 -14.17 -15.70
N VAL A 137 -4.30 -13.50 -14.98
CA VAL A 137 -5.72 -13.54 -15.26
C VAL A 137 -6.06 -12.47 -16.29
N ASP A 138 -6.39 -12.89 -17.52
CA ASP A 138 -6.95 -11.99 -18.54
C ASP A 138 -8.25 -11.35 -17.99
N GLU A 139 -8.55 -10.11 -18.37
CA GLU A 139 -9.69 -9.33 -17.86
C GLU A 139 -11.01 -10.11 -17.95
N LYS A 140 -11.16 -10.93 -18.99
CA LYS A 140 -12.34 -11.78 -19.20
C LYS A 140 -12.46 -12.95 -18.21
N GLN A 141 -11.36 -13.38 -17.62
CA GLN A 141 -11.30 -14.50 -16.68
C GLN A 141 -11.30 -14.03 -15.21
N ILE A 142 -11.01 -12.75 -14.95
CA ILE A 142 -10.94 -12.18 -13.59
C ILE A 142 -12.23 -12.46 -12.81
N ASP A 143 -13.38 -12.18 -13.40
CA ASP A 143 -14.65 -12.33 -12.71
C ASP A 143 -14.99 -13.81 -12.44
N GLU A 144 -14.62 -14.71 -13.35
CA GLU A 144 -14.79 -16.17 -13.17
C GLU A 144 -13.90 -16.70 -12.04
N TYR A 145 -12.64 -16.27 -12.01
CA TYR A 145 -11.69 -16.65 -10.95
C TYR A 145 -12.08 -16.10 -9.59
N LEU A 146 -12.42 -14.81 -9.49
CA LEU A 146 -12.89 -14.23 -8.25
C LEU A 146 -14.16 -14.96 -7.76
N SER A 147 -15.11 -15.23 -8.66
CA SER A 147 -16.34 -15.94 -8.32
C SER A 147 -16.08 -17.38 -7.83
N LYS A 148 -15.08 -18.08 -8.39
CA LYS A 148 -14.68 -19.43 -7.95
C LYS A 148 -14.29 -19.46 -6.47
N TYR A 149 -13.68 -18.39 -5.96
CA TYR A 149 -13.29 -18.25 -4.56
C TYR A 149 -14.27 -17.37 -3.75
N GLY A 150 -15.46 -17.10 -4.29
CA GLY A 150 -16.50 -16.34 -3.59
C GLY A 150 -16.21 -14.85 -3.43
N LEU A 151 -15.31 -14.29 -4.23
CA LEU A 151 -14.97 -12.88 -4.25
C LEU A 151 -15.64 -12.14 -5.40
N THR A 152 -15.76 -10.84 -5.21
CA THR A 152 -16.17 -9.86 -6.21
C THR A 152 -15.08 -8.82 -6.41
N ARG A 153 -15.18 -8.03 -7.48
CA ARG A 153 -14.32 -6.86 -7.67
C ARG A 153 -14.37 -5.88 -6.49
N LYS A 154 -15.50 -5.79 -5.79
CA LYS A 154 -15.66 -4.95 -4.59
C LYS A 154 -14.79 -5.45 -3.44
N ASP A 155 -14.72 -6.76 -3.24
CA ASP A 155 -13.89 -7.35 -2.19
C ASP A 155 -12.40 -7.08 -2.43
N VAL A 156 -11.96 -7.16 -3.70
CA VAL A 156 -10.59 -6.77 -4.09
C VAL A 156 -10.30 -5.30 -3.75
N LYS A 157 -11.25 -4.40 -4.01
CA LYS A 157 -11.14 -2.98 -3.64
C LYS A 157 -11.10 -2.79 -2.12
N GLU A 158 -11.84 -3.60 -1.38
CA GLU A 158 -11.81 -3.58 0.09
C GLU A 158 -10.45 -4.05 0.64
N TYR A 159 -9.81 -5.05 0.01
CA TYR A 159 -8.44 -5.43 0.36
C TYR A 159 -7.42 -4.32 0.07
N GLN A 160 -7.56 -3.64 -1.09
CA GLN A 160 -6.73 -2.47 -1.42
C GLN A 160 -6.92 -1.34 -0.40
N GLU A 161 -8.17 -1.01 -0.06
CA GLU A 161 -8.45 0.03 0.93
C GLU A 161 -7.93 -0.35 2.32
N TYR A 162 -8.11 -1.60 2.71
CA TYR A 162 -7.62 -2.14 3.98
C TYR A 162 -6.11 -1.99 4.08
N ALA A 163 -5.36 -2.48 3.09
CA ALA A 163 -3.91 -2.45 3.13
C ALA A 163 -3.36 -1.02 3.13
N ILE A 164 -3.79 -0.19 2.17
CA ILE A 164 -3.23 1.16 1.99
C ILE A 164 -3.70 2.09 3.10
N TYR A 165 -5.01 2.17 3.36
CA TYR A 165 -5.50 3.18 4.29
C TYR A 165 -5.54 2.67 5.73
N ASP A 166 -6.03 1.46 5.95
CA ASP A 166 -6.36 1.01 7.30
C ASP A 166 -5.18 0.31 8.00
N VAL A 167 -4.17 -0.12 7.25
CA VAL A 167 -2.87 -0.57 7.76
C VAL A 167 -1.80 0.50 7.55
N ILE A 168 -1.39 0.79 6.30
CA ILE A 168 -0.21 1.62 6.03
C ILE A 168 -0.41 3.07 6.50
N VAL A 169 -1.38 3.80 5.94
CA VAL A 169 -1.58 5.21 6.31
C VAL A 169 -1.91 5.35 7.79
N LYS A 170 -2.67 4.42 8.38
CA LYS A 170 -3.07 4.47 9.78
C LYS A 170 -1.90 4.30 10.74
N THR A 171 -1.08 3.27 10.55
CA THR A 171 0.07 2.98 11.43
C THR A 171 1.12 4.08 11.34
N TRP A 172 1.41 4.58 10.15
CA TRP A 172 2.31 5.71 9.95
C TRP A 172 1.75 7.02 10.51
N SER A 173 0.47 7.30 10.30
CA SER A 173 -0.14 8.48 10.91
C SER A 173 -0.02 8.45 12.43
N LYS A 174 -0.22 7.28 13.05
CA LYS A 174 -0.06 7.10 14.49
C LYS A 174 1.40 7.27 14.94
N ALA A 175 2.35 6.62 14.26
CA ALA A 175 3.78 6.69 14.55
C ALA A 175 4.31 8.13 14.58
N TYR A 176 3.84 8.96 13.65
CA TYR A 176 4.31 10.34 13.48
C TYR A 176 3.34 11.39 14.07
N MET A 177 2.41 10.97 14.96
CA MET A 177 1.45 11.84 15.65
C MET A 177 0.62 12.72 14.70
N ARG A 178 0.24 12.18 13.54
CA ARG A 178 -0.61 12.82 12.54
C ARG A 178 -2.07 12.39 12.69
N CYS A 179 -2.97 13.24 12.20
CA CYS A 179 -4.39 12.91 12.18
C CYS A 179 -4.69 11.93 11.04
N TYR A 180 -4.89 10.65 11.37
CA TYR A 180 -5.18 9.58 10.39
C TYR A 180 -6.28 9.97 9.39
N TRP A 181 -7.39 10.55 9.86
CA TRP A 181 -8.50 10.92 8.98
C TRP A 181 -8.08 11.96 7.94
N LEU A 182 -7.26 12.94 8.34
CA LEU A 182 -6.73 13.94 7.43
C LEU A 182 -5.76 13.32 6.41
N GLU A 183 -4.86 12.44 6.85
CA GLU A 183 -3.88 11.80 5.97
C GLU A 183 -4.54 10.84 4.97
N LYS A 184 -5.54 10.07 5.42
CA LYS A 184 -6.41 9.26 4.54
C LYS A 184 -7.12 10.15 3.53
N TRP A 185 -7.67 11.28 3.97
CA TRP A 185 -8.36 12.21 3.08
C TRP A 185 -7.41 12.79 2.03
N LYS A 186 -6.23 13.28 2.43
CA LYS A 186 -5.21 13.78 1.49
C LYS A 186 -4.81 12.76 0.44
N LEU A 187 -4.54 11.51 0.83
CA LEU A 187 -4.17 10.47 -0.13
C LEU A 187 -5.32 10.15 -1.10
N LYS A 188 -6.58 10.20 -0.65
CA LYS A 188 -7.74 10.06 -1.55
C LYS A 188 -7.90 11.21 -2.55
N PHE A 189 -7.22 12.36 -2.34
CA PHE A 189 -7.17 13.48 -3.30
C PHE A 189 -5.96 13.42 -4.23
N CYS A 190 -5.04 12.47 -4.03
CA CYS A 190 -3.98 12.23 -5.00
C CYS A 190 -4.55 11.64 -6.29
N ASP A 191 -3.85 11.91 -7.39
CA ASP A 191 -4.16 11.27 -8.66
C ASP A 191 -4.05 9.76 -8.50
N THR A 192 -5.06 9.05 -9.01
CA THR A 192 -5.16 7.59 -8.85
C THR A 192 -5.37 6.95 -10.21
N VAL A 193 -4.50 6.01 -10.57
CA VAL A 193 -4.64 5.18 -11.76
C VAL A 193 -4.97 3.76 -11.33
N ASP A 194 -6.07 3.23 -11.84
CA ASP A 194 -6.55 1.91 -11.44
C ASP A 194 -6.38 0.90 -12.58
N ASN A 195 -5.36 0.05 -12.48
CA ASN A 195 -5.11 -1.05 -13.41
C ASN A 195 -5.47 -2.42 -12.81
N THR A 196 -6.14 -2.46 -11.65
CA THR A 196 -6.42 -3.69 -10.87
C THR A 196 -7.00 -4.83 -11.70
N PHE A 197 -7.89 -4.49 -12.65
CA PHE A 197 -8.58 -5.48 -13.48
C PHE A 197 -8.20 -5.40 -14.96
N LYS A 198 -7.08 -4.74 -15.28
CA LYS A 198 -6.55 -4.73 -16.63
C LYS A 198 -5.64 -5.94 -16.85
N PRO A 199 -5.57 -6.48 -18.07
CA PRO A 199 -4.58 -7.49 -18.39
C PRO A 199 -3.18 -6.86 -18.30
N GLN A 200 -2.20 -7.65 -17.85
CA GLN A 200 -0.84 -7.19 -17.68
C GLN A 200 -0.16 -7.03 -19.06
N GLU A 201 0.23 -5.81 -19.42
CA GLU A 201 1.12 -5.55 -20.55
C GLU A 201 2.57 -5.40 -20.01
N GLY A 202 3.34 -6.50 -19.97
CA GLY A 202 4.75 -6.51 -19.53
C GLY A 202 5.00 -7.23 -18.19
N LYS A 203 6.28 -7.35 -17.79
CA LYS A 203 6.66 -7.81 -16.45
C LYS A 203 6.25 -6.69 -15.48
N GLY A 204 5.35 -7.00 -14.56
CA GLY A 204 4.69 -6.02 -13.72
C GLY A 204 4.49 -6.57 -12.32
N TRP A 205 5.59 -6.82 -11.63
CA TRP A 205 5.62 -6.96 -10.20
C TRP A 205 5.99 -5.61 -9.54
N PRO A 206 5.71 -5.38 -8.25
CA PRO A 206 6.20 -4.23 -7.48
C PRO A 206 7.72 -3.98 -7.63
N PHE A 207 8.47 -4.99 -8.08
CA PHE A 207 9.91 -4.96 -8.32
C PHE A 207 10.35 -4.36 -9.67
N ASP A 208 9.44 -4.16 -10.63
CA ASP A 208 9.77 -3.46 -11.88
C ASP A 208 9.85 -1.94 -11.62
N MET A 209 10.75 -1.53 -10.74
CA MET A 209 11.18 -0.14 -10.59
C MET A 209 12.21 0.05 -11.70
N GLU A 210 11.83 0.68 -12.81
CA GLU A 210 12.73 0.89 -13.96
C GLU A 210 14.07 1.52 -13.49
N GLU A 211 15.17 1.04 -14.07
CA GLU A 211 16.52 1.62 -13.93
C GLU A 211 16.61 3.07 -14.45
#